data_AF-A0A536M3N2-F1
#
_entry.id   AF-A0A536M3N2-F1
#
_cell.length_a   1.000
_cell.length_b   1.000
_cell.length_c   1.000
_cell.angle_alpha   90.00
_cell.angle_beta   90.00
_cell.angle_gamma   90.00
#
_symmetry.space_group_name_H-M   'P 1'
#
loop_
_entity.id
_entity.type
_entity.pdbx_description
1 polymer ?
#
loop_
_entity_poly.entity_id
_entity_poly.type
_entity_poly.pdbx_seq_one_letter_code
_entity_poly.pdbx_strand_id
1 'polypeptide(L)'
;PSGEAAAMAITRALRASSLRPDEVDCVVAHGTGTQLNDAAETTAIKRALGEHAYNVAVTGPKSMVGHQLGAAGAVSAMTAVLAIRDNVVPPTINLETPDPECDLDYVPLNARQMPVRVALANGFGFGGQNGVVAFRQFEDA
;
A
#
# COMPACT_ATOMS: atom_id res chain seq x y z
N PRO A 1 15.30 3.36 -8.90
CA PRO A 1 14.10 3.56 -9.74
C PRO A 1 13.39 4.86 -9.34
N SER A 2 12.83 5.63 -10.27
CA SER A 2 12.22 6.95 -9.96
C SER A 2 10.81 6.89 -9.35
N GLY A 3 10.24 5.69 -9.19
CA GLY A 3 8.84 5.48 -8.77
C GLY A 3 7.79 5.79 -9.84
N GLU A 4 8.17 6.25 -11.03
CA GLU A 4 7.23 6.71 -12.07
C GLU A 4 6.32 5.61 -12.62
N ALA A 5 6.88 4.46 -12.97
CA ALA A 5 6.11 3.32 -13.48
C ALA A 5 5.15 2.76 -12.41
N ALA A 6 5.57 2.76 -11.15
CA ALA A 6 4.74 2.38 -10.01
C ALA A 6 3.59 3.39 -9.80
N ALA A 7 3.88 4.70 -9.85
CA ALA A 7 2.86 5.75 -9.75
C ALA A 7 1.82 5.63 -10.87
N MET A 8 2.27 5.33 -12.08
CA MET A 8 1.39 5.09 -13.22
C MET A 8 0.51 3.85 -13.00
N ALA A 9 1.03 2.77 -12.42
CA ALA A 9 0.24 1.58 -12.10
C ALA A 9 -0.84 1.89 -11.06
N ILE A 10 -0.49 2.62 -9.98
CA ILE A 10 -1.46 3.07 -8.96
C ILE A 10 -2.55 3.95 -9.60
N THR A 11 -2.15 4.94 -10.38
CA THR A 11 -3.06 5.85 -11.07
C THR A 11 -4.00 5.11 -12.04
N ARG A 12 -3.49 4.10 -12.75
CA ARG A 12 -4.30 3.27 -13.67
C ARG A 12 -5.32 2.43 -12.91
N ALA A 13 -4.95 1.85 -11.77
CA ALA A 13 -5.88 1.09 -10.92
C ALA A 13 -7.01 1.98 -10.41
N LEU A 14 -6.70 3.17 -9.87
CA LEU A 14 -7.70 4.14 -9.43
C LEU A 14 -8.69 4.51 -10.56
N ARG A 15 -8.17 4.82 -11.75
CA ARG A 15 -9.00 5.13 -12.93
C ARG A 15 -9.87 3.96 -13.36
N ALA A 16 -9.31 2.75 -13.44
CA ALA A 16 -10.06 1.55 -13.81
C ALA A 16 -11.19 1.23 -12.82
N SER A 17 -11.01 1.58 -11.55
CA SER A 17 -12.00 1.40 -10.49
C SER A 17 -12.92 2.62 -10.29
N SER A 18 -12.79 3.68 -11.10
CA SER A 18 -13.51 4.95 -10.93
C SER A 18 -13.39 5.55 -9.52
N LEU A 19 -12.23 5.36 -8.88
CA LEU A 19 -11.89 5.90 -7.57
C LEU A 19 -11.08 7.18 -7.73
N ARG A 20 -11.40 8.18 -6.92
CA ARG A 20 -10.54 9.35 -6.75
C ARG A 20 -9.43 9.05 -5.73
N PRO A 21 -8.28 9.75 -5.81
CA PRO A 21 -7.21 9.52 -4.87
C PRO A 21 -7.59 9.78 -3.40
N ASP A 22 -8.45 10.78 -3.14
CA ASP A 22 -8.96 11.15 -1.82
C ASP A 22 -9.91 10.12 -1.20
N GLU A 23 -10.31 9.10 -1.96
CA GLU A 23 -11.14 8.00 -1.44
C GLU A 23 -10.31 6.87 -0.83
N VAL A 24 -8.99 6.83 -1.04
CA VAL A 24 -8.12 5.76 -0.54
C VAL A 24 -7.90 5.94 0.96
N ASP A 25 -8.15 4.90 1.76
CA ASP A 25 -7.93 4.93 3.21
C ASP A 25 -6.64 4.18 3.61
N CYS A 26 -6.29 3.13 2.86
CA CYS A 26 -5.16 2.25 3.14
C CYS A 26 -4.38 1.85 1.87
N VAL A 27 -3.06 1.76 1.97
CA VAL A 27 -2.18 1.18 0.95
C VAL A 27 -1.40 0.02 1.57
N VAL A 28 -1.64 -1.19 1.08
CA VAL A 28 -0.78 -2.35 1.32
C VAL A 28 0.39 -2.27 0.36
N ALA A 29 1.52 -1.75 0.86
CA ALA A 29 2.72 -1.51 0.10
C ALA A 29 3.37 -2.82 -0.39
N HIS A 30 4.16 -2.72 -1.46
CA HIS A 30 5.07 -3.79 -1.85
C HIS A 30 6.14 -3.99 -0.77
N GLY A 31 6.73 -2.91 -0.24
CA GLY A 31 7.46 -2.88 1.05
C GLY A 31 8.44 -4.03 1.24
N THR A 32 9.52 -4.04 0.47
CA THR A 32 10.51 -5.12 0.48
C THR A 32 11.54 -4.99 1.59
N GLY A 33 11.61 -3.83 2.26
CA GLY A 33 12.69 -3.51 3.19
C GLY A 33 13.99 -3.13 2.49
N THR A 34 13.98 -2.96 1.16
CA THR A 34 15.16 -2.49 0.43
C THR A 34 15.08 -0.99 0.24
N GLN A 35 16.16 -0.28 0.60
CA GLN A 35 16.20 1.18 0.66
C GLN A 35 15.69 1.83 -0.64
N LEU A 36 16.20 1.39 -1.79
CA LEU A 36 15.81 1.93 -3.09
C LEU A 36 14.36 1.61 -3.49
N ASN A 37 13.82 0.47 -3.10
CA ASN A 37 12.43 0.14 -3.42
C ASN A 37 11.48 0.96 -2.57
N ASP A 38 11.73 1.01 -1.27
CA ASP A 38 10.79 1.59 -0.32
C ASP A 38 10.71 3.11 -0.53
N ALA A 39 11.84 3.81 -0.73
CA ALA A 39 11.86 5.22 -1.13
C ALA A 39 11.17 5.49 -2.49
N ALA A 40 11.36 4.59 -3.46
CA ALA A 40 10.71 4.72 -4.77
C ALA A 40 9.20 4.49 -4.69
N GLU A 41 8.75 3.56 -3.85
CA GLU A 41 7.33 3.30 -3.59
C GLU A 41 6.68 4.45 -2.83
N THR A 42 7.34 5.02 -1.84
CA THR A 42 6.92 6.27 -1.16
C THR A 42 6.67 7.37 -2.19
N THR A 43 7.65 7.61 -3.06
CA THR A 43 7.54 8.60 -4.13
C THR A 43 6.38 8.27 -5.08
N ALA A 44 6.17 6.99 -5.40
CA ALA A 44 5.10 6.55 -6.27
C ALA A 44 3.70 6.81 -5.68
N ILE A 45 3.52 6.51 -4.38
CA ILE A 45 2.28 6.76 -3.64
C ILE A 45 1.99 8.27 -3.63
N LYS A 46 2.98 9.11 -3.29
CA LYS A 46 2.85 10.58 -3.32
C LYS A 46 2.46 11.11 -4.70
N ARG A 47 3.10 10.62 -5.76
CA ARG A 47 2.78 11.03 -7.14
C ARG A 47 1.37 10.65 -7.55
N ALA A 48 0.88 9.49 -7.13
CA ALA A 48 -0.44 9.00 -7.50
C ALA A 48 -1.56 9.60 -6.65
N LEU A 49 -1.31 9.82 -5.36
CA LEU A 49 -2.31 10.30 -4.40
C LEU A 49 -2.25 11.81 -4.12
N GLY A 50 -1.19 12.49 -4.55
CA GLY A 50 -0.94 13.89 -4.21
C GLY A 50 -0.79 14.09 -2.70
N GLU A 51 -1.27 15.22 -2.20
CA GLU A 51 -1.25 15.55 -0.76
C GLU A 51 -1.99 14.52 0.10
N HIS A 52 -2.98 13.82 -0.47
CA HIS A 52 -3.72 12.78 0.26
C HIS A 52 -2.83 11.61 0.70
N ALA A 53 -1.67 11.41 0.07
CA ALA A 53 -0.72 10.37 0.48
C ALA A 53 -0.35 10.44 1.97
N TYR A 54 -0.30 11.64 2.56
CA TYR A 54 0.04 11.82 3.99
C TYR A 54 -1.14 11.53 4.94
N ASN A 55 -2.35 11.34 4.42
CA ASN A 55 -3.54 10.98 5.20
C ASN A 55 -3.88 9.49 5.11
N VAL A 56 -3.14 8.73 4.31
CA VAL A 56 -3.38 7.29 4.06
C VAL A 56 -2.51 6.45 4.96
N ALA A 57 -3.09 5.41 5.56
CA ALA A 57 -2.32 4.41 6.29
C ALA A 57 -1.60 3.48 5.30
N VAL A 58 -0.29 3.34 5.44
CA VAL A 58 0.53 2.43 4.63
C VAL A 58 0.94 1.23 5.49
N THR A 59 0.87 0.01 4.97
CA THR A 59 1.28 -1.19 5.70
C THR A 59 2.01 -2.19 4.80
N GLY A 60 3.00 -2.89 5.36
CA GLY A 60 3.81 -3.89 4.65
C GLY A 60 3.77 -5.26 5.33
N PRO A 61 2.94 -6.23 4.88
CA PRO A 61 2.82 -7.53 5.54
C PRO A 61 4.11 -8.37 5.50
N LYS A 62 5.03 -8.05 4.58
CA LYS A 62 6.35 -8.69 4.50
C LYS A 62 7.19 -8.49 5.77
N SER A 63 6.93 -7.42 6.54
CA SER A 63 7.55 -7.22 7.85
C SER A 63 7.27 -8.39 8.82
N MET A 64 6.11 -9.03 8.69
CA MET A 64 5.65 -10.12 9.56
C MET A 64 5.90 -11.51 8.97
N VAL A 65 5.66 -11.69 7.67
CA VAL A 65 5.66 -13.02 7.03
C VAL A 65 6.74 -13.21 5.97
N GLY A 66 7.64 -12.24 5.82
CA GLY A 66 8.69 -12.24 4.81
C GLY A 66 8.20 -12.08 3.38
N HIS A 67 9.13 -12.05 2.42
CA HIS A 67 8.79 -11.92 1.01
C HIS A 67 8.55 -13.29 0.35
N GLN A 68 7.27 -13.62 0.11
CA GLN A 68 6.85 -14.90 -0.47
C GLN A 68 6.85 -14.95 -2.01
N LEU A 69 7.73 -14.17 -2.65
CA LEU A 69 7.83 -14.05 -4.12
C LEU A 69 6.44 -13.90 -4.79
N GLY A 70 6.08 -14.83 -5.68
CA GLY A 70 4.80 -14.80 -6.42
C GLY A 70 3.56 -14.85 -5.53
N ALA A 71 3.63 -15.41 -4.33
CA ALA A 71 2.51 -15.43 -3.39
C ALA A 71 2.31 -14.10 -2.65
N ALA A 72 3.31 -13.20 -2.67
CA ALA A 72 3.24 -11.93 -1.93
C ALA A 72 2.06 -11.06 -2.37
N GLY A 73 1.68 -11.09 -3.65
CA GLY A 73 0.52 -10.34 -4.15
C GLY A 73 -0.81 -10.86 -3.56
N ALA A 74 -0.97 -12.18 -3.43
CA ALA A 74 -2.16 -12.78 -2.82
C ALA A 74 -2.25 -12.45 -1.33
N VAL A 75 -1.13 -12.46 -0.61
CA VAL A 75 -1.07 -12.02 0.79
C VAL A 75 -1.45 -10.54 0.91
N SER A 76 -0.90 -9.66 0.07
CA SER A 76 -1.26 -8.23 0.09
C SER A 76 -2.74 -7.99 -0.21
N ALA A 77 -3.31 -8.71 -1.18
CA ALA A 77 -4.74 -8.64 -1.50
C ALA A 77 -5.61 -9.11 -0.32
N MET A 78 -5.25 -10.24 0.31
CA MET A 78 -5.92 -10.73 1.51
C MET A 78 -5.82 -9.70 2.65
N THR A 79 -4.65 -9.11 2.87
CA THR A 79 -4.46 -8.05 3.87
C THR A 79 -5.37 -6.85 3.61
N ALA A 80 -5.49 -6.39 2.36
CA ALA A 80 -6.35 -5.27 2.00
C ALA A 80 -7.84 -5.58 2.29
N VAL A 81 -8.31 -6.77 1.89
CA VAL A 81 -9.70 -7.19 2.14
C VAL A 81 -9.99 -7.35 3.62
N LEU A 82 -9.07 -7.95 4.40
CA LEU A 82 -9.24 -8.10 5.85
C LEU A 82 -9.19 -6.75 6.57
N ALA A 83 -8.37 -5.81 6.11
CA ALA A 83 -8.34 -4.46 6.67
C ALA A 83 -9.68 -3.74 6.49
N ILE A 84 -10.32 -3.89 5.32
CA ILE A 84 -11.68 -3.39 5.07
C ILE A 84 -12.70 -4.07 5.98
N ARG A 85 -12.68 -5.41 6.03
CA ARG A 85 -13.66 -6.19 6.81
C ARG A 85 -13.59 -5.87 8.30
N ASP A 86 -12.38 -5.80 8.84
CA ASP A 86 -12.16 -5.71 10.29
C ASP A 86 -12.01 -4.26 10.78
N ASN A 87 -11.90 -3.28 9.86
CA ASN A 87 -11.56 -1.89 10.16
C ASN A 87 -10.26 -1.79 10.98
N VAL A 88 -9.27 -2.58 10.60
CA VAL A 88 -7.95 -2.64 11.24
C VAL A 88 -6.86 -2.66 10.18
N VAL A 89 -5.95 -1.70 10.23
CA VAL A 89 -4.73 -1.73 9.43
C VAL A 89 -3.64 -2.44 10.24
N PRO A 90 -3.06 -3.55 9.74
CA PRO A 90 -2.01 -4.26 10.46
C PRO A 90 -0.73 -3.42 10.53
N PRO A 91 0.13 -3.67 11.51
CA PRO A 91 1.37 -2.92 11.65
C PRO A 91 2.39 -3.29 10.57
N THR A 92 3.27 -2.34 10.29
CA THR A 92 4.59 -2.64 9.77
C THR A 92 5.52 -2.89 10.98
N ILE A 93 5.78 -4.16 11.29
CA ILE A 93 6.63 -4.51 12.43
C ILE A 93 8.12 -4.25 12.13
N ASN A 94 8.94 -4.15 13.17
CA ASN A 94 10.38 -3.83 13.11
C ASN A 94 10.71 -2.40 12.61
N LEU A 95 9.71 -1.53 12.42
CA LEU A 95 9.92 -0.15 12.01
C LEU A 95 10.14 0.77 13.23
N GLU A 96 11.32 0.67 13.84
CA GLU A 96 11.69 1.48 15.01
C GLU A 96 12.29 2.84 14.62
N THR A 97 13.06 2.87 13.54
CA THR A 97 13.71 4.08 13.02
C THR A 97 13.27 4.30 11.57
N PRO A 98 12.31 5.20 11.32
CA PRO A 98 11.86 5.51 9.97
C PRO A 98 12.99 6.11 9.11
N ASP A 99 13.03 5.73 7.83
CA ASP A 99 13.90 6.36 6.85
C ASP A 99 13.34 7.75 6.46
N PRO A 100 14.13 8.84 6.47
CA PRO A 100 13.66 10.15 6.02
C PRO A 100 13.13 10.20 4.58
N GLU A 101 13.56 9.27 3.70
CA GLU A 101 13.01 9.14 2.33
C GLU A 101 11.66 8.41 2.30
N CYS A 102 11.25 7.82 3.43
CA CYS A 102 9.98 7.12 3.65
C CYS A 102 9.21 7.83 4.77
N ASP A 103 8.62 8.97 4.44
CA ASP A 103 7.97 9.93 5.35
C ASP A 103 6.43 9.86 5.33
N LEU A 104 5.86 8.76 4.84
CA LEU A 104 4.44 8.46 4.98
C LEU A 104 4.16 7.72 6.30
N ASP A 105 2.88 7.54 6.62
CA ASP A 105 2.46 6.82 7.82
C ASP A 105 2.42 5.31 7.56
N TYR A 106 3.51 4.60 7.89
CA TYR A 106 3.63 3.15 7.69
C TYR A 106 3.03 2.29 8.81
N VAL A 107 2.20 2.86 9.69
CA VAL A 107 1.57 2.15 10.82
C VAL A 107 2.63 1.33 11.60
N PRO A 108 3.63 1.99 12.21
CA PRO A 108 4.76 1.29 12.82
C PRO A 108 4.35 0.53 14.07
N LEU A 109 4.86 -0.71 14.20
CA LEU A 109 4.87 -1.56 15.41
C LEU A 109 3.51 -2.08 15.89
N ASN A 110 2.48 -1.23 15.96
CA ASN A 110 1.16 -1.58 16.51
C ASN A 110 0.06 -1.43 15.46
N ALA A 111 -0.86 -2.40 15.43
CA ALA A 111 -2.02 -2.32 14.56
C ALA A 111 -2.85 -1.07 14.88
N ARG A 112 -3.51 -0.52 13.87
CA ARG A 112 -4.38 0.65 14.03
C ARG A 112 -5.83 0.28 13.74
N GLN A 113 -6.70 0.48 14.73
CA GLN A 113 -8.14 0.46 14.51
C GLN A 113 -8.55 1.75 13.79
N MET A 114 -9.08 1.63 12.58
CA MET A 114 -9.60 2.77 11.82
C MET A 114 -10.58 2.29 10.76
N PRO A 115 -11.57 3.10 10.36
CA PRO A 115 -12.40 2.78 9.21
C PRO A 115 -11.55 2.59 7.95
N VAL A 116 -11.78 1.49 7.21
CA VAL A 116 -11.14 1.25 5.91
C VAL A 116 -12.22 0.88 4.90
N ARG A 117 -12.49 1.76 3.95
CA ARG A 117 -13.48 1.54 2.88
C ARG A 117 -12.80 1.25 1.56
N VAL A 118 -11.66 1.87 1.29
CA VAL A 118 -10.88 1.64 0.08
C VAL A 118 -9.44 1.30 0.45
N ALA A 119 -8.96 0.16 -0.05
CA ALA A 119 -7.59 -0.28 0.13
C ALA A 119 -6.94 -0.62 -1.22
N LEU A 120 -5.70 -0.18 -1.41
CA LEU A 120 -4.87 -0.56 -2.55
C LEU A 120 -3.88 -1.65 -2.13
N ALA A 121 -3.56 -2.57 -3.04
CA ALA A 121 -2.49 -3.56 -2.86
C ALA A 121 -1.47 -3.44 -3.99
N ASN A 122 -0.24 -3.06 -3.63
CA ASN A 122 0.86 -2.85 -4.57
C ASN A 122 1.72 -4.11 -4.74
N GLY A 123 2.12 -4.41 -5.98
CA GLY A 123 3.04 -5.50 -6.31
C GLY A 123 4.01 -5.08 -7.41
N PHE A 124 5.30 -4.95 -7.08
CA PHE A 124 6.34 -4.50 -8.00
C PHE A 124 7.41 -5.59 -8.15
N GLY A 125 7.36 -6.31 -9.28
CA GLY A 125 8.18 -7.48 -9.52
C GLY A 125 9.44 -7.21 -10.33
N PHE A 126 10.35 -8.18 -10.32
CA PHE A 126 11.50 -8.19 -11.22
C PHE A 126 11.08 -8.07 -12.69
N GLY A 127 11.97 -7.50 -13.50
CA GLY A 127 11.67 -7.17 -14.90
C GLY A 127 10.83 -5.91 -15.09
N GLY A 128 10.60 -5.13 -14.02
CA GLY A 128 9.90 -3.84 -14.08
C GLY A 128 8.39 -3.96 -14.19
N GLN A 129 7.82 -5.11 -13.82
CA GLN A 129 6.38 -5.34 -13.84
C GLN A 129 5.74 -4.71 -12.60
N ASN A 130 4.75 -3.84 -12.81
CA ASN A 130 4.04 -3.17 -11.72
C ASN A 130 2.55 -3.49 -11.82
N GLY A 131 2.00 -4.12 -10.77
CA GLY A 131 0.57 -4.43 -10.63
C GLY A 131 0.00 -3.78 -9.38
N VAL A 132 -1.21 -3.25 -9.49
CA VAL A 132 -1.96 -2.67 -8.37
C VAL A 132 -3.41 -3.13 -8.46
N VAL A 133 -3.97 -3.56 -7.34
CA VAL A 133 -5.38 -3.93 -7.22
C VAL A 133 -6.04 -3.00 -6.20
N ALA A 134 -7.24 -2.50 -6.52
CA ALA A 134 -8.05 -1.70 -5.62
C ALA A 134 -9.23 -2.53 -5.10
N PHE A 135 -9.47 -2.47 -3.79
CA PHE A 135 -10.61 -3.09 -3.12
C PHE A 135 -11.47 -1.99 -2.50
N ARG A 136 -12.79 -2.17 -2.56
CA ARG A 136 -13.78 -1.29 -1.93
C ARG A 136 -14.69 -2.12 -1.04
N GLN A 137 -15.07 -1.57 0.11
CA GLN A 137 -16.12 -2.13 0.96
C GLN A 137 -17.37 -2.37 0.13
N PHE A 138 -17.96 -3.54 0.33
CA PHE A 138 -19.24 -3.87 -0.26
C PHE A 138 -20.34 -3.25 0.60
N GLU A 139 -21.25 -2.52 -0.04
CA GLU A 139 -22.45 -1.96 0.57
C GLU A 139 -23.65 -2.64 -0.09
N ASP A 140 -24.51 -3.28 0.71
CA ASP A 140 -25.79 -3.80 0.21
C ASP A 140 -26.67 -2.62 -0.23
N ALA A 141 -27.28 -2.73 -1.41
CA ALA A 141 -28.12 -1.70 -2.02
C ALA A 141 -29.49 -1.54 -1.33
#